data_AF-A0A9D6E8U2-F1
#
_entry.id   AF-A0A9D6E8U2-F1
#
_cell.length_a   1.000
_cell.length_b   1.000
_cell.length_c   1.000
_cell.angle_alpha   90.00
_cell.angle_beta   90.00
_cell.angle_gamma   90.00
#
_symmetry.space_group_name_H-M   'P 1'
#
loop_
_entity.id
_entity.type
_entity.pdbx_description
1 polymer ?
#
loop_
_entity_poly.entity_id
_entity_poly.type
_entity_poly.pdbx_seq_one_letter_code
_entity_poly.pdbx_strand_id
1 'polypeptide(L)'
;MQAGSSPSGSHRIGRVVVYTTIVVLAAAVAFVWLLLSLPAAYPAASEVSPDDLALRGRFARTTAVMFVAGVMGACLYNFRGLSKHSASGDYHVNYDLSYFLRPLAGGISGLIVFFLLLGGAMTLNVGTQEGNLAWATLLGRMPYIAFSLLAGYGSHEFMLKLKDLADSLFALKDKEE
;
A
#
# COMPACT_ATOMS: atom_id res chain seq x y z
N MET A 1 27.71 -19.06 -36.63
CA MET A 1 28.01 -18.99 -35.18
C MET A 1 26.68 -19.05 -34.44
N GLN A 2 26.41 -20.20 -33.80
CA GLN A 2 25.16 -20.48 -33.10
C GLN A 2 25.10 -19.65 -31.81
N ALA A 3 24.00 -18.93 -31.63
CA ALA A 3 23.66 -18.28 -30.38
C ALA A 3 23.43 -19.36 -29.31
N GLY A 4 24.32 -19.44 -28.33
CA GLY A 4 24.14 -20.30 -27.17
C GLY A 4 22.94 -19.82 -26.36
N SER A 5 21.83 -20.55 -26.42
CA SER A 5 20.72 -20.41 -25.50
C SER A 5 21.19 -20.83 -24.10
N SER A 6 21.50 -19.85 -23.25
CA SER A 6 21.86 -20.11 -21.86
C SER A 6 20.67 -20.76 -21.13
N PRO A 7 20.81 -21.93 -20.49
CA PRO A 7 19.71 -22.64 -19.82
C PRO A 7 19.20 -21.96 -18.51
N SER A 8 19.63 -20.74 -18.23
CA SER A 8 19.48 -20.10 -16.91
C SER A 8 18.20 -19.27 -16.70
N GLY A 9 17.39 -19.06 -17.75
CA GLY A 9 16.19 -18.21 -17.70
C GLY A 9 14.98 -18.85 -17.01
N SER A 10 14.72 -20.14 -17.26
CA SER A 10 13.52 -20.85 -16.77
C SER A 10 13.46 -20.94 -15.24
N HIS A 11 14.57 -21.32 -14.59
CA HIS A 11 14.64 -21.42 -13.13
C HIS A 11 14.45 -20.08 -12.41
N ARG A 12 14.78 -18.95 -13.04
CA ARG A 12 14.67 -17.63 -12.42
C ARG A 12 13.25 -17.06 -12.50
N ILE A 13 12.58 -17.25 -13.63
CA ILE A 13 11.14 -16.92 -13.79
C ILE A 13 10.32 -17.68 -12.74
N GLY A 14 10.60 -18.99 -12.57
CA GLY A 14 9.97 -19.80 -11.52
C GLY A 14 10.14 -19.21 -10.12
N ARG A 15 11.31 -18.66 -9.78
CA ARG A 15 11.54 -18.02 -8.47
C ARG A 15 10.72 -16.74 -8.27
N VAL A 16 10.63 -15.88 -9.29
CA VAL A 16 9.85 -14.63 -9.22
C VAL A 16 8.36 -14.91 -9.13
N VAL A 17 7.88 -15.92 -9.88
CA VAL A 17 6.50 -16.41 -9.78
C VAL A 17 6.23 -16.92 -8.37
N VAL A 18 7.03 -17.86 -7.86
CA VAL A 18 6.87 -18.44 -6.52
C VAL A 18 6.91 -17.36 -5.44
N TYR A 19 7.87 -16.43 -5.51
CA TYR A 19 7.94 -15.30 -4.59
C TYR A 19 6.67 -14.45 -4.63
N THR A 20 6.24 -14.05 -5.83
CA THR A 20 5.05 -13.20 -5.99
C THR A 20 3.82 -13.90 -5.44
N THR A 21 3.64 -15.20 -5.74
CA THR A 21 2.53 -16.01 -5.21
C THR A 21 2.57 -16.09 -3.68
N ILE A 22 3.74 -16.36 -3.08
CA ILE A 22 3.90 -16.42 -1.63
C ILE A 22 3.56 -15.07 -0.99
N VAL A 23 4.09 -13.97 -1.54
CA VAL A 23 3.85 -12.62 -1.01
C VAL A 23 2.38 -12.23 -1.12
N VAL A 24 1.71 -12.57 -2.23
CA VAL A 24 0.26 -12.35 -2.39
C VAL A 24 -0.52 -13.09 -1.31
N LEU A 25 -0.25 -14.40 -1.14
CA LEU A 25 -0.97 -15.22 -0.18
C LEU A 25 -0.72 -14.73 1.25
N ALA A 26 0.53 -14.41 1.59
CA ALA A 26 0.89 -13.85 2.89
C ALA A 26 0.21 -12.50 3.13
N ALA A 27 0.19 -11.61 2.13
CA ALA A 27 -0.46 -10.31 2.23
C ALA A 27 -1.98 -10.44 2.36
N ALA A 28 -2.62 -11.34 1.60
CA ALA A 28 -4.05 -11.59 1.70
C ALA A 28 -4.45 -12.17 3.06
N VAL A 29 -3.69 -13.15 3.58
CA VAL A 29 -3.90 -13.71 4.92
C VAL A 29 -3.71 -12.64 5.99
N ALA A 30 -2.62 -11.86 5.91
CA ALA A 30 -2.36 -10.77 6.85
C ALA A 30 -3.46 -9.70 6.79
N PHE A 31 -3.95 -9.35 5.61
CA PHE A 31 -5.01 -8.38 5.42
C PHE A 31 -6.31 -8.83 6.06
N VAL A 32 -6.74 -10.06 5.77
CA VAL A 32 -7.95 -10.65 6.35
C VAL A 32 -7.81 -10.77 7.87
N TRP A 33 -6.69 -11.28 8.36
CA TRP A 33 -6.43 -11.40 9.79
C TRP A 33 -6.47 -10.04 10.51
N LEU A 34 -5.80 -9.02 9.94
CA LEU A 34 -5.82 -7.67 10.50
C LEU A 34 -7.24 -7.08 10.47
N LEU A 35 -8.00 -7.23 9.39
CA LEU A 35 -9.39 -6.77 9.28
C LEU A 35 -10.29 -7.40 10.34
N LEU A 36 -10.16 -8.72 10.56
CA LEU A 36 -10.94 -9.45 11.56
C LEU A 36 -10.52 -9.10 13.00
N SER A 37 -9.27 -8.69 13.21
CA SER A 37 -8.75 -8.26 14.52
C SER A 37 -9.18 -6.84 14.93
N LEU A 38 -9.84 -6.10 14.02
CA LEU A 38 -10.30 -4.75 14.26
C LEU A 38 -11.75 -4.76 14.79
N PRO A 39 -12.06 -3.94 15.80
CA PRO A 39 -13.43 -3.82 16.30
C PRO A 39 -14.35 -3.23 15.23
N ALA A 40 -15.52 -3.85 15.05
CA ALA A 40 -16.51 -3.45 14.05
C ALA A 40 -17.20 -2.12 14.40
N ALA A 41 -17.42 -1.86 15.68
CA ALA A 41 -18.05 -0.65 16.21
C ALA A 41 -17.22 -0.02 17.33
N TYR A 42 -17.37 1.30 17.50
CA TYR A 42 -16.82 2.00 18.66
C TYR A 42 -17.73 1.72 19.88
N PRO A 43 -17.19 1.39 21.06
CA PRO A 43 -18.02 1.28 22.27
C PRO A 43 -18.71 2.61 22.55
N ALA A 44 -19.95 2.57 23.01
CA ALA A 44 -20.73 3.79 23.28
C ALA A 44 -19.96 4.73 24.22
N ALA A 45 -20.12 6.04 24.03
CA ALA A 45 -19.39 7.10 24.74
C ALA A 45 -19.44 7.00 26.28
N SER A 46 -20.38 6.23 26.83
CA SER A 46 -20.56 5.98 28.27
C SER A 46 -19.50 5.07 28.91
N GLU A 47 -18.60 4.43 28.15
CA GLU A 47 -17.65 3.44 28.69
C GLU A 47 -16.16 3.79 28.53
N VAL A 48 -15.81 4.96 27.98
CA VAL A 48 -14.44 5.20 27.52
C VAL A 48 -13.79 6.37 28.26
N SER A 49 -13.00 6.09 29.30
CA SER A 49 -11.75 6.84 29.43
C SER A 49 -10.81 6.24 28.38
N PRO A 50 -10.39 7.00 27.35
CA PRO A 50 -9.48 6.46 26.36
C PRO A 50 -8.13 6.26 27.03
N ASP A 51 -7.83 5.04 27.44
CA ASP A 51 -6.45 4.68 27.75
C ASP A 51 -5.62 4.93 26.48
N ASP A 52 -4.68 5.88 26.55
CA ASP A 52 -3.81 6.26 25.44
C ASP A 52 -3.15 5.04 24.78
N LEU A 53 -2.88 4.00 25.57
CA LEU A 53 -2.32 2.74 25.10
C LEU A 53 -3.27 1.98 24.15
N ALA A 54 -4.57 1.95 24.45
CA ALA A 54 -5.57 1.30 23.61
C ALA A 54 -5.76 2.07 22.29
N LEU A 55 -5.72 3.41 22.34
CA LEU A 55 -5.78 4.26 21.14
C LEU A 55 -4.56 4.06 20.24
N ARG A 56 -3.34 4.06 20.81
CA ARG A 56 -2.09 3.77 20.10
C ARG A 56 -2.11 2.39 19.46
N GLY A 57 -2.62 1.38 20.17
CA GLY A 57 -2.79 0.02 19.63
C GLY A 57 -3.73 -0.03 18.43
N ARG A 58 -4.86 0.67 18.48
CA ARG A 58 -5.82 0.76 17.35
C ARG A 58 -5.24 1.52 16.16
N PHE A 59 -4.52 2.60 16.42
CA PHE A 59 -3.82 3.36 15.39
C PHE A 59 -2.79 2.49 14.67
N ALA A 60 -1.90 1.82 15.43
CA ALA A 60 -0.89 0.93 14.88
C ALA A 60 -1.48 -0.19 14.01
N ARG A 61 -2.59 -0.82 14.45
CA ARG A 61 -3.30 -1.82 13.64
C ARG A 61 -3.90 -1.23 12.36
N THR A 62 -4.47 -0.03 12.44
CA THR A 62 -5.04 0.65 11.27
C THR A 62 -3.93 0.97 10.26
N THR A 63 -2.78 1.50 10.71
CA THR A 63 -1.59 1.71 9.88
C THR A 63 -1.11 0.42 9.23
N ALA A 64 -1.07 -0.69 9.98
CA ALA A 64 -0.71 -1.99 9.43
C ALA A 64 -1.68 -2.46 8.33
N VAL A 65 -2.99 -2.26 8.51
CA VAL A 65 -3.98 -2.57 7.46
C VAL A 65 -3.73 -1.76 6.19
N MET A 66 -3.44 -0.46 6.30
CA MET A 66 -3.19 0.38 5.12
C MET A 66 -1.92 -0.03 4.38
N PHE A 67 -0.85 -0.37 5.12
CA PHE A 67 0.36 -0.92 4.53
C PHE A 67 0.07 -2.21 3.77
N VAL A 68 -0.61 -3.17 4.40
CA VAL A 68 -0.91 -4.46 3.77
C VAL A 68 -1.88 -4.31 2.58
N ALA A 69 -2.84 -3.39 2.64
CA ALA A 69 -3.69 -3.04 1.51
C ALA A 69 -2.87 -2.54 0.31
N GLY A 70 -1.88 -1.68 0.56
CA GLY A 70 -0.94 -1.21 -0.46
C GLY A 70 -0.07 -2.34 -1.03
N VAL A 71 0.42 -3.24 -0.19
CA VAL A 71 1.14 -4.46 -0.63
C VAL A 71 0.26 -5.30 -1.56
N MET A 72 -1.00 -5.52 -1.20
CA MET A 72 -1.95 -6.26 -2.04
C MET A 72 -2.19 -5.59 -3.39
N GLY A 73 -2.33 -4.26 -3.43
CA GLY A 73 -2.43 -3.49 -4.66
C GLY A 73 -1.24 -3.72 -5.59
N ALA A 74 -0.02 -3.60 -5.06
CA ALA A 74 1.20 -3.84 -5.84
C ALA A 74 1.33 -5.30 -6.30
N CYS A 75 0.85 -6.25 -5.50
CA CYS A 75 0.80 -7.66 -5.90
C CYS A 75 -0.14 -7.90 -7.08
N LEU A 76 -1.30 -7.25 -7.12
CA LEU A 76 -2.21 -7.29 -8.28
C LEU A 76 -1.56 -6.72 -9.53
N TYR A 77 -0.79 -5.64 -9.39
CA TYR A 77 0.00 -5.09 -10.50
C TYR A 77 1.07 -6.08 -10.98
N ASN A 78 1.76 -6.77 -10.06
CA ASN A 78 2.71 -7.82 -10.41
C ASN A 78 2.05 -8.94 -11.20
N PHE A 79 0.85 -9.42 -10.81
CA PHE A 79 0.14 -10.41 -11.61
C PHE A 79 -0.23 -9.92 -13.01
N ARG A 80 -0.68 -8.66 -13.13
CA ARG A 80 -0.92 -8.04 -14.44
C ARG A 80 0.35 -8.02 -15.29
N GLY A 81 1.49 -7.67 -14.67
CA GLY A 81 2.81 -7.68 -15.31
C GLY A 81 3.22 -9.09 -15.76
N LEU A 82 3.16 -10.08 -14.86
CA LEU A 82 3.51 -11.46 -15.16
C LEU A 82 2.63 -12.05 -16.27
N SER A 83 1.31 -11.83 -16.20
CA SER A 83 0.36 -12.29 -17.23
C SER A 83 0.71 -11.71 -18.61
N LYS A 84 1.03 -10.41 -18.68
CA LYS A 84 1.45 -9.76 -19.92
C LYS A 84 2.76 -10.33 -20.47
N HIS A 85 3.81 -10.43 -19.65
CA HIS A 85 5.12 -10.90 -20.12
C HIS A 85 5.13 -12.40 -20.42
N SER A 86 4.31 -13.19 -19.71
CA SER A 86 4.12 -14.62 -20.01
C SER A 86 3.41 -14.81 -21.34
N ALA A 87 2.45 -13.94 -21.70
CA ALA A 87 1.76 -14.01 -23.00
C ALA A 87 2.64 -13.52 -24.16
N SER A 88 3.53 -12.56 -23.92
CA SER A 88 4.40 -11.97 -24.95
C SER A 88 5.77 -12.64 -25.09
N GLY A 89 6.17 -13.52 -24.16
CA GLY A 89 7.46 -14.23 -24.19
C GLY A 89 8.69 -13.34 -23.92
N ASP A 90 8.49 -12.08 -23.53
CA ASP A 90 9.53 -11.04 -23.48
C ASP A 90 10.04 -10.76 -22.06
N TYR A 91 10.28 -11.82 -21.28
CA TYR A 91 10.74 -11.67 -19.91
C TYR A 91 12.24 -11.37 -19.87
N HIS A 92 12.61 -10.17 -19.38
CA HIS A 92 14.00 -9.80 -19.16
C HIS A 92 14.42 -9.84 -17.69
N VAL A 93 15.66 -10.26 -17.44
CA VAL A 93 16.27 -10.44 -16.11
C VAL A 93 16.33 -9.14 -15.30
N ASN A 94 16.39 -7.98 -15.96
CA ASN A 94 16.42 -6.68 -15.30
C ASN A 94 15.11 -6.35 -14.54
N TYR A 95 14.02 -7.05 -14.82
CA TYR A 95 12.75 -6.83 -14.12
C TYR A 95 12.66 -7.54 -12.76
N ASP A 96 13.53 -8.52 -12.47
CA ASP A 96 13.50 -9.33 -11.24
C ASP A 96 13.45 -8.42 -9.99
N LEU A 97 14.37 -7.45 -9.89
CA LEU A 97 14.46 -6.54 -8.75
C LEU A 97 13.19 -5.68 -8.59
N SER A 98 12.58 -5.27 -9.71
CA SER A 98 11.33 -4.50 -9.69
C SER A 98 10.20 -5.33 -9.09
N TYR A 99 10.08 -6.62 -9.45
CA TYR A 99 9.07 -7.50 -8.88
C TYR A 99 9.26 -7.75 -7.38
N PHE A 100 10.50 -7.82 -6.89
CA PHE A 100 10.78 -7.96 -5.46
C PHE A 100 10.48 -6.69 -4.65
N LEU A 101 10.81 -5.51 -5.18
CA LEU A 101 10.66 -4.24 -4.47
C LEU A 101 9.26 -3.64 -4.57
N ARG A 102 8.47 -3.99 -5.60
CA ARG A 102 7.11 -3.45 -5.81
C ARG A 102 6.15 -3.66 -4.64
N PRO A 103 6.06 -4.85 -4.01
CA PRO A 103 5.21 -5.03 -2.84
C PRO A 103 5.53 -4.04 -1.71
N LEU A 104 6.82 -3.83 -1.43
CA LEU A 104 7.27 -2.88 -0.42
C LEU A 104 6.93 -1.44 -0.82
N ALA A 105 7.24 -1.06 -2.07
CA ALA A 105 6.89 0.27 -2.59
C ALA A 105 5.38 0.52 -2.52
N GLY A 106 4.56 -0.47 -2.86
CA GLY A 106 3.11 -0.38 -2.76
C GLY A 106 2.60 -0.21 -1.34
N GLY A 107 3.19 -0.91 -0.37
CA GLY A 107 2.87 -0.74 1.04
C GLY A 107 3.20 0.67 1.55
N ILE A 108 4.36 1.21 1.17
CA ILE A 108 4.76 2.59 1.50
C ILE A 108 3.80 3.60 0.84
N SER A 109 3.46 3.43 -0.43
CA SER A 109 2.49 4.27 -1.13
C SER A 109 1.13 4.27 -0.43
N GLY A 110 0.66 3.09 0.01
CA GLY A 110 -0.58 2.97 0.79
C GLY A 110 -0.53 3.76 2.10
N LEU A 111 0.57 3.68 2.85
CA LEU A 111 0.77 4.46 4.08
C LEU A 111 0.76 5.97 3.83
N ILE A 112 1.45 6.44 2.79
CA ILE A 112 1.49 7.87 2.46
C ILE A 112 0.07 8.37 2.18
N VAL A 113 -0.70 7.66 1.35
CA VAL A 113 -2.08 8.04 1.06
C VAL A 113 -2.96 8.04 2.30
N PHE A 114 -2.81 7.05 3.18
CA PHE A 114 -3.51 7.05 4.46
C PHE A 114 -3.21 8.31 5.28
N PHE A 115 -1.94 8.68 5.44
CA PHE A 115 -1.57 9.87 6.20
C PHE A 115 -2.04 11.18 5.54
N LEU A 116 -1.99 11.29 4.22
CA LEU A 116 -2.50 12.45 3.49
C LEU A 116 -4.02 12.60 3.67
N LEU A 117 -4.77 11.50 3.54
CA LEU A 117 -6.22 11.51 3.73
C LEU A 117 -6.61 11.78 5.19
N LEU A 118 -5.93 11.15 6.15
CA LEU A 118 -6.19 11.35 7.57
C LEU A 118 -5.84 12.79 7.98
N GLY A 119 -4.68 13.30 7.58
CA GLY A 119 -4.27 14.68 7.82
C GLY A 119 -5.24 15.69 7.20
N GLY A 120 -5.68 15.45 5.95
CA GLY A 120 -6.70 16.27 5.29
C GLY A 120 -8.04 16.25 6.02
N ALA A 121 -8.51 15.07 6.42
CA ALA A 121 -9.75 14.92 7.18
C ALA A 121 -9.68 15.61 8.56
N MET A 122 -8.54 15.52 9.24
CA MET A 122 -8.33 16.19 10.52
C MET A 122 -8.35 17.72 10.36
N THR A 123 -7.69 18.26 9.34
CA THR A 123 -7.68 19.71 9.05
C THR A 123 -9.06 20.25 8.68
N LEU A 124 -9.84 19.52 7.88
CA LEU A 124 -11.18 19.95 7.46
C LEU A 124 -12.23 19.89 8.58
N ASN A 125 -11.99 19.08 9.61
CA ASN A 125 -12.86 18.96 10.79
C ASN A 125 -12.38 19.81 11.99
N VAL A 126 -11.41 20.71 11.80
CA VAL A 126 -10.99 21.67 12.84
C VAL A 126 -12.14 22.64 13.13
N GLY A 127 -12.97 22.30 14.12
CA GLY A 127 -14.13 23.10 14.53
C GLY A 127 -15.40 22.28 14.83
N THR A 128 -15.48 21.03 14.37
CA THR A 128 -16.51 20.09 14.84
C THR A 128 -16.07 19.49 16.17
N GLN A 129 -16.89 19.69 17.22
CA GLN A 129 -16.57 19.23 18.56
C GLN A 129 -16.30 17.72 18.61
N GLU A 130 -15.27 17.37 19.38
CA GLU A 130 -14.91 16.04 19.84
C GLU A 130 -14.49 15.01 18.78
N GLY A 131 -13.19 14.69 18.77
CA GLY A 131 -12.76 13.30 18.84
C GLY A 131 -13.40 12.32 17.86
N ASN A 132 -13.65 12.74 16.62
CA ASN A 132 -14.29 11.88 15.64
C ASN A 132 -13.31 10.78 15.19
N LEU A 133 -13.25 9.73 16.00
CA LEU A 133 -12.53 8.47 15.76
C LEU A 133 -13.24 7.65 14.67
N ALA A 134 -13.92 8.29 13.71
CA ALA A 134 -14.54 7.63 12.55
C ALA A 134 -13.52 6.77 11.80
N TRP A 135 -12.27 7.22 11.69
CA TRP A 135 -11.16 6.44 11.13
C TRP A 135 -10.88 5.12 11.89
N ALA A 136 -11.33 4.99 13.14
CA ALA A 136 -11.19 3.80 13.96
C ALA A 136 -12.39 2.85 13.89
N THR A 137 -13.43 3.19 13.11
CA THR A 137 -14.57 2.31 12.82
C THR A 137 -14.33 1.50 11.56
N LEU A 138 -15.01 0.35 11.39
CA LEU A 138 -14.85 -0.45 10.17
C LEU A 138 -15.26 0.33 8.91
N LEU A 139 -16.42 0.98 8.93
CA LEU A 139 -16.93 1.75 7.79
C LEU A 139 -16.05 2.97 7.48
N GLY A 140 -15.61 3.69 8.50
CA GLY A 140 -14.74 4.85 8.30
C GLY A 140 -13.33 4.47 7.81
N ARG A 141 -12.88 3.22 8.00
CA ARG A 141 -11.62 2.71 7.42
C ARG A 141 -11.71 2.40 5.93
N MET A 142 -12.89 2.03 5.41
CA MET A 142 -13.04 1.53 4.04
C MET A 142 -12.50 2.47 2.95
N PRO A 143 -12.74 3.80 3.00
CA PRO A 143 -12.16 4.71 2.02
C PRO A 143 -10.63 4.68 2.05
N TYR A 144 -10.02 4.73 3.24
CA TYR A 144 -8.57 4.67 3.39
C TYR A 144 -7.98 3.36 2.86
N ILE A 145 -8.66 2.23 3.10
CA ILE A 145 -8.25 0.92 2.58
C ILE A 145 -8.30 0.92 1.05
N ALA A 146 -9.40 1.39 0.46
CA ALA A 146 -9.58 1.42 -0.99
C ALA A 146 -8.52 2.29 -1.68
N PHE A 147 -8.26 3.48 -1.14
CA PHE A 147 -7.22 4.37 -1.66
C PHE A 147 -5.81 3.82 -1.45
N SER A 148 -5.55 3.15 -0.32
CA SER A 148 -4.25 2.50 -0.06
C SER A 148 -3.98 1.39 -1.06
N LEU A 149 -4.99 0.56 -1.36
CA LEU A 149 -4.90 -0.49 -2.37
C LEU A 149 -4.65 0.08 -3.76
N LEU A 150 -5.39 1.14 -4.15
CA LEU A 150 -5.22 1.79 -5.45
C LEU A 150 -3.82 2.42 -5.58
N ALA A 151 -3.33 3.08 -4.53
CA ALA A 151 -1.99 3.65 -4.47
C ALA A 151 -0.90 2.57 -4.57
N GLY A 152 -1.13 1.41 -3.97
CA GLY A 152 -0.25 0.25 -4.13
C GLY A 152 -0.22 -0.29 -5.55
N TYR A 153 -1.39 -0.42 -6.17
CA TYR A 153 -1.53 -0.89 -7.55
C TYR A 153 -0.83 0.03 -8.56
N GLY A 154 -0.98 1.33 -8.41
CA GLY A 154 -0.32 2.35 -9.23
C GLY A 154 0.90 2.96 -8.53
N SER A 155 1.68 2.19 -7.76
CA SER A 155 2.72 2.75 -6.88
C SER A 155 3.77 3.58 -7.61
N HIS A 156 4.10 3.21 -8.85
CA HIS A 156 5.06 3.97 -9.67
C HIS A 156 4.49 5.34 -10.05
N GLU A 157 3.31 5.37 -10.66
CA GLU A 157 2.63 6.61 -11.06
C GLU A 157 2.28 7.47 -9.84
N PHE A 158 1.92 6.84 -8.71
CA PHE A 158 1.68 7.53 -7.45
C PHE A 158 2.93 8.25 -6.95
N MET A 159 4.08 7.59 -6.93
CA MET A 159 5.34 8.22 -6.49
C MET A 159 5.75 9.39 -7.39
N LEU A 160 5.52 9.28 -8.71
CA LEU A 160 5.75 10.40 -9.63
C LEU A 160 4.85 11.59 -9.31
N LYS A 161 3.55 11.36 -9.12
CA LYS A 161 2.61 12.43 -8.72
C LYS A 161 2.92 13.02 -7.34
N LEU A 162 3.40 12.19 -6.42
CA LEU A 162 3.81 12.65 -5.10
C LEU A 162 5.04 13.55 -5.19
N LYS A 163 5.99 13.22 -6.08
CA LYS A 163 7.12 14.10 -6.38
C LYS A 163 6.63 15.43 -6.96
N ASP A 164 5.75 15.42 -7.96
CA ASP A 164 5.20 16.65 -8.55
C ASP A 164 4.48 17.52 -7.50
N LEU A 165 3.75 16.88 -6.58
CA LEU A 165 3.10 17.54 -5.45
C LEU A 165 4.15 18.16 -4.52
N ALA A 166 5.20 17.43 -4.16
CA ALA A 166 6.27 17.93 -3.30
C ALA A 166 7.01 19.11 -3.95
N ASP A 167 7.35 19.00 -5.24
CA ASP A 167 7.99 20.06 -6.00
C ASP A 167 7.12 21.33 -6.04
N SER A 168 5.79 21.16 -6.17
CA SER A 168 4.82 22.26 -6.16
C SER A 168 4.67 22.90 -4.77
N LEU A 169 4.62 22.10 -3.70
CA LEU A 169 4.44 22.59 -2.32
C LEU A 169 5.69 23.28 -1.78
N PHE A 170 6.87 22.74 -2.09
CA PHE A 170 8.13 23.26 -1.58
C PHE A 170 8.82 24.22 -2.55
N ALA A 171 8.22 24.51 -3.70
CA ALA A 171 8.79 25.34 -4.76
C ALA A 171 10.27 24.97 -5.06
N LEU A 172 10.58 23.66 -5.02
CA LEU A 172 11.94 23.15 -5.25
C LEU A 172 12.38 23.31 -6.70
N LYS A 173 11.47 23.75 -7.57
CA LYS A 173 11.73 24.13 -8.95
C LYS A 173 12.11 25.62 -9.00
N ASP A 174 13.41 25.85 -8.86
CA ASP A 174 14.17 27.02 -9.29
C ASP A 174 13.97 28.33 -8.52
N LYS A 175 14.73 28.46 -7.43
CA LYS A 175 15.48 29.70 -7.12
C LYS A 175 16.90 29.58 -7.69
N GLU A 176 17.04 29.42 -9.00
CA GLU A 176 18.30 29.68 -9.71
C GLU A 176 17.96 30.35 -11.04
N GLU A 177 17.79 31.68 -10.98
CA GLU A 177 18.41 32.68 -11.87
C GLU A 177 18.27 34.08 -11.23
#